data_AF-A0A2D6L7V7-F1
#
_entry.id   AF-A0A2D6L7V7-F1
#
_cell.length_a   1.000
_cell.length_b   1.000
_cell.length_c   1.000
_cell.angle_alpha   90.00
_cell.angle_beta   90.00
_cell.angle_gamma   90.00
#
_symmetry.space_group_name_H-M   'P 1'
#
loop_
_entity.id
_entity.type
_entity.pdbx_description
1 polymer ?
#
loop_
_entity_poly.entity_id
_entity_poly.type
_entity_poly.pdbx_seq_one_letter_code
_entity_poly.pdbx_strand_id
1 'polypeptide(L)' 'MAIATIEIKIHEDKLRKLESAMQECEIREKNDLVDNALTLFLWAVSVRKDGREIASIDAKENVFNVLNLPALSIVRKSRS' A
#
# COMPACT_ATOMS: atom_id res chain seq x y z
N MET A 1 -8.99 8.40 -23.08
CA MET A 1 -8.03 7.60 -22.29
C MET A 1 -8.07 6.17 -22.80
N ALA A 2 -6.94 5.48 -22.87
CA ALA A 2 -6.94 4.04 -23.10
C ALA A 2 -7.36 3.32 -21.80
N ILE A 3 -8.21 2.31 -21.92
CA ILE A 3 -8.62 1.45 -20.81
C ILE A 3 -7.80 0.16 -20.92
N ALA A 4 -7.25 -0.30 -19.80
CA ALA A 4 -6.52 -1.56 -19.70
C ALA A 4 -7.17 -2.45 -18.63
N THR A 5 -7.27 -3.74 -18.92
CA THR A 5 -7.77 -4.75 -17.98
C THR A 5 -6.60 -5.59 -17.48
N ILE A 6 -6.58 -5.89 -16.19
CA ILE A 6 -5.61 -6.78 -15.57
C ILE A 6 -6.34 -7.97 -14.93
N GLU A 7 -5.79 -9.17 -15.09
CA GLU A 7 -6.24 -10.36 -14.37
C GLU A 7 -5.22 -10.69 -13.27
N ILE A 8 -5.68 -10.79 -12.03
CA ILE A 8 -4.82 -11.06 -10.87
C ILE A 8 -5.26 -12.38 -10.25
N LYS A 9 -4.32 -13.33 -10.12
CA LYS A 9 -4.52 -14.56 -9.35
C LYS A 9 -4.15 -14.31 -7.89
N ILE A 10 -5.10 -14.45 -7.00
CA ILE A 10 -4.90 -14.38 -5.55
C ILE A 10 -5.57 -15.57 -4.87
N HIS A 11 -5.05 -15.96 -3.71
CA HIS A 11 -5.72 -16.93 -2.87
C HIS A 11 -7.03 -16.35 -2.33
N GLU A 12 -8.05 -17.19 -2.19
CA GLU A 12 -9.40 -16.80 -1.80
C GLU A 12 -9.44 -16.15 -0.40
N ASP A 13 -8.59 -16.59 0.52
CA ASP A 13 -8.46 -16.00 1.85
C ASP A 13 -7.97 -14.54 1.80
N LYS A 14 -7.07 -14.21 0.87
CA LYS A 14 -6.63 -12.84 0.62
C LYS A 14 -7.74 -12.01 -0.03
N LEU A 15 -8.50 -12.59 -0.97
CA LEU A 15 -9.64 -11.90 -1.56
C LEU A 15 -10.68 -11.52 -0.50
N ARG A 16 -11.03 -12.46 0.40
CA ARG A 16 -11.97 -12.19 1.50
C ARG A 16 -11.49 -11.08 2.44
N LYS A 17 -10.19 -11.04 2.75
CA LYS A 17 -9.60 -9.95 3.55
C LYS A 17 -9.71 -8.60 2.85
N LEU A 18 -9.47 -8.55 1.53
CA LEU A 18 -9.64 -7.33 0.74
C LEU A 18 -11.10 -6.88 0.72
N GLU A 19 -12.04 -7.80 0.51
CA GLU A 19 -13.48 -7.49 0.49
C GLU A 19 -13.98 -6.99 1.87
N SER A 20 -13.44 -7.52 2.98
CA SER A 20 -13.70 -6.98 4.33
C SER A 20 -13.17 -5.54 4.48
N ALA A 21 -11.93 -5.29 4.07
CA ALA A 21 -11.35 -3.94 4.14
C ALA A 21 -12.10 -2.94 3.22
N MET A 22 -12.60 -3.40 2.08
CA MET A 22 -13.46 -2.59 1.21
C MET A 22 -14.74 -2.19 1.94
N GLN A 23 -15.39 -3.11 2.68
CA GLN A 23 -16.58 -2.80 3.47
C GLN A 23 -16.29 -1.78 4.58
N GLU A 24 -15.19 -1.94 5.31
CA GLU A 24 -14.76 -1.01 6.37
C GLU A 24 -14.50 0.41 5.84
N CYS A 25 -14.05 0.53 4.60
CA CYS A 25 -13.75 1.81 3.94
C CYS A 25 -14.88 2.31 3.02
N GLU A 26 -16.05 1.66 3.02
CA GLU A 26 -17.19 1.95 2.13
C GLU A 26 -16.85 1.94 0.63
N ILE A 27 -15.85 1.16 0.23
CA ILE A 27 -15.42 0.99 -1.16
C ILE A 27 -16.34 -0.02 -1.85
N ARG A 28 -17.02 0.40 -2.92
CA ARG A 28 -18.00 -0.43 -3.63
C ARG A 28 -17.42 -1.19 -4.80
N GLU A 29 -16.46 -0.59 -5.52
CA GLU A 29 -15.90 -1.17 -6.73
C GLU A 29 -14.45 -1.61 -6.54
N LYS A 30 -14.07 -2.74 -7.16
CA LYS A 30 -12.69 -3.24 -7.12
C LYS A 30 -11.72 -2.28 -7.82
N ASN A 31 -12.20 -1.50 -8.79
CA ASN A 31 -11.40 -0.46 -9.43
C ASN A 31 -11.02 0.64 -8.44
N ASP A 32 -11.96 1.10 -7.60
CA ASP A 32 -11.68 2.07 -6.54
C ASP A 32 -10.64 1.53 -5.54
N LEU A 33 -10.74 0.24 -5.16
CA LEU A 33 -9.72 -0.40 -4.33
C LEU A 33 -8.33 -0.33 -4.99
N VAL A 34 -8.26 -0.64 -6.29
CA VAL A 34 -7.00 -0.60 -7.04
C VAL A 34 -6.45 0.82 -7.12
N ASP A 35 -7.29 1.83 -7.36
CA ASP A 35 -6.88 3.23 -7.43
C ASP A 35 -6.35 3.76 -6.09
N ASN A 36 -7.01 3.40 -4.99
CA ASN A 36 -6.56 3.72 -3.63
C ASN A 36 -5.23 3.03 -3.31
N ALA A 37 -5.12 1.73 -3.61
CA ALA A 37 -3.90 0.96 -3.39
C ALA A 37 -2.74 1.51 -4.23
N LEU A 38 -2.99 1.90 -5.49
CA LEU A 38 -2.00 2.47 -6.38
C LEU A 38 -1.50 3.81 -5.86
N THR A 39 -2.42 4.70 -5.47
CA THR A 39 -2.08 6.00 -4.87
C THR A 39 -1.17 5.82 -3.64
N LEU A 40 -1.56 4.96 -2.70
CA LEU A 40 -0.78 4.69 -1.50
C LEU A 40 0.60 4.10 -1.83
N PHE A 41 0.65 3.14 -2.76
CA PHE A 41 1.89 2.50 -3.15
C PHE A 41 2.86 3.48 -3.83
N LEU A 42 2.37 4.33 -4.74
CA LEU A 42 3.19 5.34 -5.39
C LEU A 42 3.72 6.38 -4.41
N TRP A 43 2.88 6.83 -3.47
CA TRP A 43 3.33 7.70 -2.38
C TRP A 43 4.42 7.02 -1.53
N ALA A 44 4.22 5.76 -1.17
CA ALA A 44 5.18 4.99 -0.38
C ALA A 44 6.54 4.85 -1.09
N VAL A 45 6.52 4.62 -2.41
CA VAL A 45 7.73 4.60 -3.24
C VAL A 45 8.42 5.97 -3.23
N SER A 46 7.66 7.08 -3.32
CA SER A 46 8.23 8.44 -3.24
C SER A 46 8.91 8.69 -1.90
N VAL A 47 8.25 8.37 -0.78
CA VAL A 47 8.82 8.50 0.57
C VAL A 47 10.14 7.75 0.69
N ARG A 48 10.19 6.53 0.13
CA ARG A 48 11.38 5.69 0.13
C ARG A 48 12.50 6.26 -0.74
N LYS A 49 12.18 6.77 -1.93
CA LYS A 49 13.14 7.47 -2.80
C LYS A 49 13.79 8.64 -2.09
N ASP A 50 13.02 9.40 -1.30
CA ASP A 50 13.50 10.53 -0.50
C ASP A 50 14.36 10.11 0.71
N GLY A 51 14.63 8.81 0.86
CA GLY A 51 15.46 8.25 1.92
C GLY A 51 14.73 8.07 3.25
N ARG A 52 13.39 8.21 3.28
CA ARG A 52 12.57 8.11 4.49
C ARG A 52 11.97 6.71 4.66
N GLU A 53 11.52 6.43 5.88
CA GLU A 53 10.83 5.21 6.27
C GLU A 53 9.34 5.52 6.52
N ILE A 54 8.46 4.55 6.29
CA ILE A 54 7.03 4.65 6.63
C ILE A 54 6.84 3.88 7.93
N ALA A 55 6.31 4.53 8.97
CA ALA A 55 6.14 3.92 10.28
C ALA A 55 4.83 4.37 10.94
N SER A 56 4.25 3.49 11.73
CA SER A 56 3.24 3.87 12.72
C SER A 56 3.94 4.31 14.00
N ILE A 57 3.40 5.33 14.65
CA ILE A 57 3.94 5.93 15.88
C ILE A 57 2.86 5.79 16.95
N ASP A 58 3.18 5.09 18.03
CA ASP A 58 2.41 5.15 19.28
C ASP A 58 3.13 6.10 20.24
N ALA A 59 2.61 7.32 20.37
CA ALA A 59 3.20 8.35 21.22
C ALA A 59 3.00 8.07 22.73
N LYS A 60 2.01 7.25 23.11
CA LYS A 60 1.75 6.92 24.53
C LYS A 60 2.75 5.88 25.02
N GLU A 61 3.01 4.88 24.20
CA GLU A 61 3.93 3.78 24.51
C GLU A 61 5.35 4.01 23.98
N ASN A 62 5.58 5.12 23.27
CA ASN A 62 6.85 5.46 22.60
C ASN A 62 7.35 4.35 21.65
N VAL A 63 6.42 3.70 20.94
CA VAL A 63 6.71 2.59 20.03
C VAL A 63 6.68 3.07 18.58
N PHE A 64 7.73 2.73 17.83
CA PHE A 64 7.85 3.00 16.40
C PHE A 64 7.87 1.69 15.63
N ASN A 65 6.80 1.39 14.89
CA ASN A 65 6.72 0.19 14.06
C ASN A 65 6.83 0.56 12.58
N VAL A 66 7.99 0.30 12.00
CA VAL A 66 8.25 0.54 10.57
C VAL A 66 7.46 -0.46 9.73
N LEU A 67 6.73 0.05 8.75
CA LEU A 67 6.03 -0.75 7.76
C LEU A 67 7.05 -1.51 6.90
N ASN A 68 7.09 -2.83 7.09
CA ASN A 68 7.95 -3.70 6.31
C ASN A 68 7.20 -4.22 5.08
N LEU A 69 7.43 -3.57 3.93
CA LEU A 69 6.99 -4.05 2.62
C LEU A 69 8.22 -4.48 1.82
N PRO A 70 8.36 -5.78 1.47
CA PRO A 70 9.51 -6.27 0.72
C PRO A 70 9.75 -5.53 -0.61
N ALA A 71 8.70 -5.06 -1.27
CA ALA A 71 8.81 -4.29 -2.51
C ALA A 71 9.49 -2.92 -2.32
N LEU A 72 9.50 -2.37 -1.10
CA LEU A 72 10.09 -1.06 -0.80
C LEU A 72 11.58 -1.16 -0.41
N SER A 73 12.07 -2.34 -0.02
CA SER A 73 13.47 -2.52 0.39
C SER A 73 14.47 -2.36 -0.76
N ILE A 74 14.01 -2.61 -1.99
CA ILE A 74 14.81 -2.50 -3.21
C ILE A 74 14.82 -1.09 -3.81
N VAL A 75 13.98 -0.17 -3.31
CA VAL A 75 13.90 1.20 -3.81
C VAL A 75 15.19 1.93 -3.47
N ARG A 76 15.96 2.33 -4.50
CA ARG A 76 17.20 3.10 -4.31
C ARG A 76 16.90 4.45 -3.67
N LYS A 77 17.51 4.72 -2.53
CA LYS A 77 17.46 6.02 -1.85
C LYS A 77 18.27 7.02 -2.69
N SER A 78 17.72 8.21 -2.93
CA SER A 78 18.33 9.23 -3.81
C SER A 78 19.47 10.03 -3.15
N ARG A 79 19.95 9.64 -1.96
CA ARG A 79 21.02 10.37 -1.28
C ARG A 79 22.42 9.90 -1.69
N SER A 80 23.03 10.68 -2.58
CA SER A 80 24.45 11.07 -2.54
C SER A 80 24.58 12.39 -1.81
#